data_AF-A0A3L7U666-F1
#
_entry.id   AF-A0A3L7U666-F1
#
_cell.length_a   1.000
_cell.length_b   1.000
_cell.length_c   1.000
_cell.angle_alpha   90.00
_cell.angle_beta   90.00
_cell.angle_gamma   90.00
#
_symmetry.space_group_name_H-M   'P 1'
#
loop_
_entity.id
_entity.type
_entity.pdbx_description
1 polymer ?
#
loop_
_entity_poly.entity_id
_entity_poly.type
_entity_poly.pdbx_seq_one_letter_code
_entity_poly.pdbx_strand_id
1 'polypeptide(L)'
;EHLTTIPKRDAKSYIENLDGIPSFVAARVCLLGLNIHAVPMDRTTIRLLVESDILTSAGSAADISQLMLRHVRAEDAVSTHVAIRKAVDRYLVSGRPARVGRSARKPSASPSKRASRK
;
A
#
# COMPACT_ATOMS: atom_id res chain seq x y z
N GLU A 1 19.04 17.95 -0.52
CA GLU A 1 19.55 18.35 -1.86
C GLU A 1 20.11 17.20 -2.68
N HIS A 2 20.78 16.19 -2.10
CA HIS A 2 21.35 15.08 -2.88
C HIS A 2 20.35 14.32 -3.77
N LEU A 3 19.16 13.99 -3.26
CA LEU A 3 18.17 13.21 -4.01
C LEU A 3 17.51 13.97 -5.18
N THR A 4 17.63 15.30 -5.22
CA THR A 4 17.07 16.13 -6.28
C THR A 4 18.04 16.35 -7.43
N THR A 5 19.32 15.98 -7.27
CA THR A 5 20.36 16.15 -8.29
C THR A 5 20.74 14.87 -9.03
N ILE A 6 20.34 13.70 -8.53
CA ILE A 6 20.54 12.41 -9.19
C ILE A 6 19.37 12.03 -10.11
N PRO A 7 19.55 11.11 -11.07
CA PRO A 7 18.46 10.66 -11.94
C PRO A 7 17.26 10.14 -11.15
N LYS A 8 16.03 10.43 -11.62
CA LYS A 8 14.78 10.02 -10.95
C LYS A 8 14.72 8.53 -10.64
N ARG A 9 15.22 7.69 -11.55
CA ARG A 9 15.29 6.23 -11.36
C ARG A 9 16.16 5.87 -10.15
N ASP A 10 17.29 6.54 -9.98
CA ASP A 10 18.25 6.25 -8.92
C ASP A 10 17.74 6.80 -7.58
N ALA A 11 17.14 8.00 -7.59
CA ALA A 11 16.47 8.56 -6.42
C ALA A 11 15.32 7.66 -5.91
N LYS A 12 14.49 7.14 -6.82
CA LYS A 12 13.44 6.18 -6.49
C LYS A 12 14.02 4.90 -5.90
N SER A 13 15.01 4.32 -6.57
CA SER A 13 15.66 3.08 -6.12
C SER A 13 16.30 3.25 -4.75
N TYR A 14 16.93 4.40 -4.49
CA TYR A 14 17.49 4.73 -3.18
C TYR A 14 16.41 4.73 -2.09
N ILE A 15 15.30 5.47 -2.31
CA ILE A 15 14.20 5.57 -1.33
C ILE A 15 13.53 4.21 -1.08
N GLU A 16 13.33 3.39 -2.11
CA GLU A 16 12.70 2.07 -1.99
C GLU A 16 13.58 1.05 -1.25
N ASN A 17 14.90 1.26 -1.19
CA ASN A 17 15.85 0.38 -0.51
C ASN A 17 16.26 0.89 0.90
N LEU A 18 15.66 1.98 1.39
CA LEU A 18 15.90 2.44 2.76
C LEU A 18 15.31 1.45 3.76
N ASP A 19 16.16 0.91 4.63
CA ASP A 19 15.75 -0.05 5.65
C ASP A 19 14.74 0.58 6.63
N GLY A 20 13.74 -0.21 7.03
CA GLY A 20 12.69 0.21 7.96
C GLY A 20 11.65 1.18 7.39
N ILE A 21 11.72 1.58 6.12
CA ILE A 21 10.71 2.49 5.53
C ILE A 21 9.53 1.70 4.95
N PRO A 22 8.29 1.95 5.38
CA PRO A 22 7.11 1.34 4.76
C PRO A 22 6.95 1.77 3.30
N SER A 23 6.49 0.86 2.44
CA SER A 23 6.26 1.14 1.01
C SER A 23 5.36 2.36 0.76
N PHE A 24 4.39 2.61 1.63
CA PHE A 24 3.57 3.82 1.62
C PHE A 24 4.42 5.10 1.69
N VAL A 25 5.39 5.14 2.62
CA VAL A 25 6.23 6.31 2.84
C VAL A 25 7.15 6.51 1.66
N ALA A 26 7.79 5.45 1.17
CA ALA A 26 8.62 5.49 -0.03
C ALA A 26 7.86 6.07 -1.23
N ALA A 27 6.69 5.52 -1.54
CA ALA A 27 5.84 5.99 -2.64
C ALA A 27 5.39 7.45 -2.44
N ARG A 28 5.09 7.87 -1.20
CA ARG A 28 4.66 9.24 -0.90
C ARG A 28 5.77 10.26 -1.06
N VAL A 29 7.00 9.91 -0.64
CA VAL A 29 8.19 10.74 -0.85
C VAL A 29 8.49 10.86 -2.35
N CYS A 30 8.43 9.76 -3.09
CA CYS A 30 8.58 9.78 -4.54
C CYS A 30 7.58 10.74 -5.19
N LEU A 31 6.29 10.60 -4.87
CA LEU A 31 5.23 11.42 -5.46
C LEU A 31 5.33 12.90 -5.09
N LEU A 32 5.32 13.20 -3.78
CA LEU A 32 5.16 14.58 -3.29
C LEU A 32 6.49 15.31 -3.08
N GLY A 33 7.54 14.57 -2.75
CA GLY A 33 8.86 15.14 -2.45
C GLY A 33 9.79 15.22 -3.65
N LEU A 34 9.72 14.25 -4.56
CA LEU A 34 10.66 14.12 -5.69
C LEU A 34 10.01 14.28 -7.06
N ASN A 35 8.67 14.46 -7.13
CA ASN A 35 7.92 14.52 -8.38
C ASN A 35 8.22 13.32 -9.31
N ILE A 36 8.22 12.13 -8.73
CA ILE A 36 8.39 10.83 -9.37
C ILE A 36 7.04 10.11 -9.33
N HIS A 37 6.56 9.62 -10.48
CA HIS A 37 5.27 8.93 -10.55
C HIS A 37 5.22 7.73 -9.61
N ALA A 38 4.32 7.79 -8.64
CA ALA A 38 4.09 6.81 -7.61
C ALA A 38 2.67 6.97 -7.08
N VAL A 39 2.07 5.88 -6.60
CA VAL A 39 0.73 5.92 -5.98
C VAL A 39 0.82 5.35 -4.56
N PRO A 40 0.84 6.20 -3.52
CA PRO A 40 0.95 5.75 -2.14
C PRO A 40 -0.30 4.99 -1.70
N MET A 41 -0.12 3.77 -1.20
CA MET A 41 -1.20 2.90 -0.69
C MET A 41 -0.84 2.40 0.69
N ASP A 42 -1.78 2.50 1.63
CA ASP A 42 -1.68 1.91 2.96
C ASP A 42 -2.86 0.97 3.23
N ARG A 43 -2.83 0.27 4.35
CA ARG A 43 -3.85 -0.72 4.70
C ARG A 43 -5.25 -0.11 4.83
N THR A 44 -5.34 1.10 5.35
CA THR A 44 -6.60 1.82 5.54
C THR A 44 -7.20 2.22 4.19
N THR A 45 -6.39 2.75 3.29
CA THR A 45 -6.77 3.09 1.92
C THR A 45 -7.28 1.86 1.18
N ILE A 46 -6.52 0.76 1.20
CA ILE A 46 -6.91 -0.48 0.52
C ILE A 46 -8.26 -0.96 1.03
N ARG A 47 -8.47 -0.91 2.34
CA ARG A 47 -9.74 -1.32 2.93
C ARG A 47 -10.90 -0.42 2.50
N LEU A 48 -10.71 0.90 2.52
CA LEU A 48 -11.71 1.84 2.00
C LEU A 48 -12.08 1.51 0.55
N LEU A 49 -11.09 1.24 -0.30
CA LEU A 49 -11.31 0.94 -1.71
C LEU A 49 -12.02 -0.41 -1.92
N VAL A 50 -11.71 -1.43 -1.11
CA VAL A 50 -12.43 -2.72 -1.14
C VAL A 50 -13.87 -2.55 -0.65
N GLU A 51 -14.10 -1.83 0.46
CA GLU A 51 -15.46 -1.57 0.97
C GLU A 51 -16.30 -0.67 0.04
N SER A 52 -15.64 0.02 -0.90
CA SER A 52 -16.30 0.84 -1.93
C SER A 52 -16.41 0.12 -3.28
N ASP A 53 -16.12 -1.18 -3.33
CA ASP A 53 -16.12 -2.02 -4.54
C ASP A 53 -15.20 -1.53 -5.68
N ILE A 54 -14.19 -0.71 -5.36
CA ILE A 54 -13.18 -0.24 -6.30
C ILE A 54 -12.08 -1.30 -6.50
N LEU A 55 -11.74 -2.01 -5.43
CA LEU A 55 -10.81 -3.14 -5.47
C LEU A 55 -11.57 -4.43 -5.18
N THR A 56 -11.39 -5.44 -6.03
CA THR A 56 -12.01 -6.78 -5.86
C THR A 56 -11.50 -7.52 -4.63
N SER A 57 -10.26 -7.27 -4.22
CA SER A 57 -9.67 -7.89 -3.03
C SER A 57 -8.56 -7.04 -2.42
N ALA A 58 -8.31 -7.23 -1.12
CA ALA A 58 -7.17 -6.64 -0.46
C ALA A 58 -5.87 -7.39 -0.84
N GLY A 59 -4.79 -6.64 -1.03
CA GLY A 59 -3.44 -7.16 -1.26
C GLY A 59 -2.42 -6.51 -0.34
N SER A 60 -1.13 -6.76 -0.59
CA SER A 60 -0.08 -6.01 0.10
C SER A 60 -0.09 -4.55 -0.34
N ALA A 61 0.37 -3.64 0.53
CA ALA A 61 0.45 -2.22 0.22
C ALA A 61 1.32 -1.94 -1.02
N ALA A 62 2.42 -2.70 -1.18
CA ALA A 62 3.30 -2.60 -2.33
C ALA A 62 2.60 -3.07 -3.61
N ASP A 63 1.91 -4.21 -3.58
CA ASP A 63 1.25 -4.76 -4.77
C ASP A 63 0.11 -3.86 -5.26
N ILE A 64 -0.71 -3.34 -4.33
CA ILE A 64 -1.79 -2.43 -4.68
C ILE A 64 -1.24 -1.09 -5.16
N SER A 65 -0.15 -0.59 -4.57
CA SER A 65 0.54 0.61 -5.07
C SER A 65 0.98 0.43 -6.53
N GLN A 66 1.60 -0.71 -6.88
CA GLN A 66 2.01 -1.01 -8.24
C GLN A 66 0.83 -1.24 -9.20
N LEU A 67 -0.25 -1.85 -8.73
CA LEU A 67 -1.49 -1.98 -9.50
C LEU A 67 -2.05 -0.60 -9.85
N MET A 68 -2.21 0.26 -8.85
CA MET A 68 -2.77 1.59 -9.01
C MET A 68 -1.90 2.48 -9.89
N LEU A 69 -0.57 2.31 -9.85
CA LEU A 69 0.37 3.01 -10.74
C LEU A 69 0.06 2.79 -12.23
N ARG A 70 -0.48 1.62 -12.60
CA ARG A 70 -0.86 1.31 -14.00
C ARG A 70 -2.19 1.95 -14.41
N HIS A 71 -3.04 2.28 -13.46
CA HIS A 71 -4.38 2.84 -13.71
C HIS A 71 -4.45 4.36 -13.53
N VAL A 72 -3.55 4.92 -12.71
CA VAL A 72 -3.46 6.35 -12.45
C VAL A 72 -2.37 6.94 -13.34
N ARG A 73 -2.75 7.91 -14.18
CA ARG A 73 -1.81 8.63 -15.03
C ARG A 73 -0.86 9.48 -14.18
N ALA A 74 0.32 9.77 -14.72
CA ALA A 74 1.35 10.50 -13.97
C ALA A 74 0.89 11.94 -13.63
N GLU A 75 0.22 12.60 -14.56
CA GLU A 75 -0.34 13.94 -14.39
C GLU A 75 -1.44 13.99 -13.31
N ASP A 76 -2.14 12.87 -13.08
CA ASP A 76 -3.25 12.76 -12.13
C ASP A 76 -2.82 12.17 -10.78
N ALA A 77 -1.55 11.77 -10.62
CA ALA A 77 -1.10 11.03 -9.44
C ALA A 77 -1.26 11.83 -8.14
N VAL A 78 -0.92 13.13 -8.19
CA VAL A 78 -1.04 14.03 -7.03
C VAL A 78 -2.50 14.28 -6.68
N SER A 79 -3.33 14.61 -7.67
CA SER A 79 -4.77 14.87 -7.46
C SER A 79 -5.49 13.63 -6.93
N THR A 80 -5.14 12.45 -7.46
CA THR A 80 -5.64 11.15 -7.00
C THR A 80 -5.22 10.89 -5.55
N HIS A 81 -3.94 11.10 -5.19
CA HIS A 81 -3.48 10.93 -3.81
C HIS A 81 -4.22 11.84 -2.83
N VAL A 82 -4.45 13.10 -3.20
CA VAL A 82 -5.21 14.06 -2.37
C VAL A 82 -6.67 13.62 -2.22
N ALA A 83 -7.32 13.16 -3.29
CA ALA A 83 -8.70 12.69 -3.24
C ALA A 83 -8.85 11.45 -2.34
N ILE A 84 -7.95 10.48 -2.48
CA ILE A 84 -7.87 9.29 -1.63
C ILE A 84 -7.68 9.70 -0.17
N ARG A 85 -6.74 10.62 0.12
CA ARG A 85 -6.49 11.06 1.49
C ARG A 85 -7.72 11.69 2.12
N LYS A 86 -8.40 12.59 1.40
CA LYS A 86 -9.67 13.18 1.85
C LYS A 86 -10.74 12.12 2.11
N ALA A 87 -10.83 11.09 1.27
CA ALA A 87 -11.78 10.00 1.46
C ALA A 87 -11.44 9.15 2.69
N VAL A 88 -10.16 8.85 2.92
CA VAL A 88 -9.67 8.15 4.11
C VAL A 88 -9.95 8.96 5.39
N ASP A 89 -9.70 10.27 5.38
CA ASP A 89 -9.97 11.12 6.53
C ASP A 89 -11.47 11.10 6.89
N ARG A 90 -12.36 11.21 5.90
CA ARG A 90 -13.82 11.05 6.11
C ARG A 90 -14.19 9.66 6.61
N TYR A 91 -13.55 8.62 6.06
CA TYR A 91 -13.78 7.23 6.47
C TYR A 91 -13.44 7.02 7.94
N LEU A 92 -12.30 7.54 8.41
CA LEU A 92 -11.87 7.43 9.79
C LEU A 92 -12.78 8.21 10.77
N VAL A 93 -13.24 9.39 10.37
CA VAL A 93 -14.17 10.20 11.19
C VAL A 93 -15.57 9.57 11.27
N SER A 94 -15.99 8.79 10.26
CA SER A 94 -17.32 8.16 10.23
C SER A 94 -17.56 7.09 11.31
N GLY A 95 -16.57 6.78 12.15
CA GLY A 95 -16.69 5.83 13.26
C GLY A 95 -16.81 4.36 12.82
N ARG A 96 -16.69 4.05 11.52
CA ARG A 96 -16.64 2.67 11.04
C ARG A 96 -15.34 2.01 11.53
N PRO A 97 -15.41 1.00 12.41
CA PRO A 97 -14.21 0.44 13.01
C PRO A 97 -13.32 -0.17 11.94
N ALA A 98 -12.00 -0.05 12.16
CA ALA A 98 -11.02 -0.58 11.24
C ALA A 98 -10.99 -2.13 11.29
N ARG A 99 -11.97 -2.85 10.72
CA ARG A 99 -11.94 -4.32 10.59
C ARG A 99 -10.87 -4.73 9.60
N VAL A 100 -9.65 -4.80 10.11
CA VAL A 100 -8.53 -5.44 9.44
C VAL A 100 -8.95 -6.88 9.13
N GLY A 101 -9.31 -7.13 7.86
CA GLY A 101 -9.46 -8.47 7.33
C GLY A 101 -8.19 -9.22 7.68
N ARG A 102 -8.35 -10.30 8.46
CA ARG A 102 -7.29 -11.28 8.72
C ARG A 102 -6.74 -11.65 7.35
N SER A 103 -5.49 -11.27 7.07
CA SER A 103 -4.74 -11.84 5.95
C SER A 103 -4.98 -13.33 6.00
N ALA A 104 -5.44 -13.92 4.90
CA ALA A 104 -5.76 -15.34 4.81
C ALA A 104 -4.56 -16.13 5.34
N ARG A 105 -4.67 -16.58 6.58
CA ARG A 105 -3.68 -17.45 7.21
C ARG A 105 -3.75 -18.72 6.37
N LYS A 106 -2.72 -18.99 5.56
CA LYS A 106 -2.50 -20.31 4.95
C LYS A 106 -2.80 -21.35 6.04
N PRO A 107 -3.66 -22.35 5.82
CA PRO A 107 -3.88 -23.38 6.82
C PRO A 107 -2.54 -24.09 7.05
N SER A 108 -1.95 -23.88 8.22
CA SER A 108 -0.80 -24.64 8.67
C SER A 108 -1.22 -26.11 8.75
N ALA A 109 -0.45 -26.97 8.09
CA ALA A 109 -0.66 -28.41 8.03
C ALA A 109 -1.01 -29.01 9.41
N SER A 110 -2.03 -29.86 9.41
CA SER A 110 -2.56 -30.59 10.55
C SER A 110 -1.50 -31.48 11.22
N PRO A 111 -1.48 -31.59 12.57
CA PRO A 111 -0.57 -32.47 13.28
C PRO A 111 -0.99 -33.94 13.11
N SER A 112 -0.11 -34.75 12.53
CA SER A 112 -0.28 -36.21 12.47
C SER A 112 -0.16 -36.80 13.88
N LYS A 113 -1.30 -37.18 14.47
CA LYS A 113 -1.34 -38.13 15.59
C LYS A 113 -1.36 -39.55 15.01
N ARG A 114 -0.32 -40.32 15.25
CA ARG A 114 -0.38 -41.80 15.32
C ARG A 114 0.64 -42.26 16.36
N ALA A 115 0.21 -42.34 17.62
CA ALA A 115 -0.36 -43.52 18.28
C ALA A 115 0.76 -44.34 18.96
N SER A 116 0.78 -44.28 20.29
CA SER A 116 1.48 -45.25 21.12
C SER A 116 0.81 -46.61 21.00
N ARG A 117 1.62 -47.67 20.94
CA ARG A 117 1.24 -48.98 21.47
C ARG A 117 2.48 -49.84 21.72
N LYS A 118 2.64 -50.19 23.00
CA LYS A 118 3.26 -51.36 23.65
C LYS A 118 4.58 -51.88 23.10
#